data_AF-A0A403T7T8-F1
#
_entry.id   AF-A0A403T7T8-F1
#
_cell.length_a   1.000
_cell.length_b   1.000
_cell.length_c   1.000
_cell.angle_alpha   90.00
_cell.angle_beta   90.00
_cell.angle_gamma   90.00
#
_symmetry.space_group_name_H-M   'P 1'
#
loop_
_entity.id
_entity.type
_entity.pdbx_description
1 polymer ?
#
loop_
_entity_poly.entity_id
_entity_poly.type
_entity_poly.pdbx_seq_one_letter_code
_entity_poly.pdbx_strand_id
1 'polypeptide(L)'
;TAMVVRRRQLITMLVAERNRLHPSHPQSRKSINIIIKALEVELARIDTDMNGHIQSHFKELAERLSSIKGVGAMTIAALLAEVPELGSLSRRAISALVGVAPINRDSGTMRGRRTIFGGRAGVRAALYMAALVATRFNPVIKTFYMRLLTAGKAKKVALVACMRKLLTILNAMLRKNEGWDESYHNVAL
;
A
#
# COMPACT_ATOMS: atom_id res chain seq x y z
N THR A 1 -0.79 12.98 8.49
CA THR A 1 0.04 11.86 8.99
C THR A 1 -0.48 11.24 10.29
N ALA A 2 -0.77 12.04 11.33
CA ALA A 2 -1.09 11.55 12.68
C ALA A 2 -2.20 10.47 12.73
N MET A 3 -3.35 10.71 12.07
CA MET A 3 -4.46 9.74 12.05
C MET A 3 -4.10 8.42 11.36
N VAL A 4 -3.32 8.45 10.26
CA VAL A 4 -2.85 7.23 9.56
C VAL A 4 -1.93 6.42 10.45
N VAL A 5 -1.02 7.08 11.18
CA VAL A 5 -0.14 6.43 12.16
C VAL A 5 -0.96 5.81 13.29
N ARG A 6 -1.92 6.56 13.84
CA ARG A 6 -2.78 6.08 14.93
C ARG A 6 -3.59 4.85 14.52
N ARG A 7 -4.17 4.88 13.32
CA ARG A 7 -4.88 3.73 12.75
C ARG A 7 -4.00 2.47 12.69
N ARG A 8 -2.74 2.61 12.24
CA ARG A 8 -1.79 1.49 12.19
C ARG A 8 -1.43 0.96 13.57
N GLN A 9 -1.33 1.83 14.59
CA GLN A 9 -1.17 1.40 15.98
C GLN A 9 -2.38 0.58 16.46
N LEU A 10 -3.60 1.07 16.22
CA LEU A 10 -4.84 0.36 16.59
C LEU A 10 -4.95 -1.01 15.92
N ILE A 11 -4.60 -1.10 14.63
CA ILE A 11 -4.55 -2.40 13.92
C ILE A 11 -3.53 -3.34 14.54
N THR A 12 -2.35 -2.82 14.92
CA THR A 12 -1.31 -3.63 15.57
C THR A 12 -1.81 -4.19 16.89
N MET A 13 -2.48 -3.37 17.71
CA MET A 13 -3.10 -3.79 18.96
C MET A 13 -4.22 -4.82 18.70
N LEU A 14 -5.09 -4.58 17.72
CA LEU A 14 -6.20 -5.47 17.38
C LEU A 14 -5.70 -6.85 16.94
N VAL A 15 -4.67 -6.88 16.09
CA VAL A 15 -4.03 -8.14 15.66
C VAL A 15 -3.39 -8.85 16.85
N ALA A 16 -2.73 -8.12 17.75
CA ALA A 16 -2.15 -8.71 18.95
C ALA A 16 -3.22 -9.35 19.84
N GLU A 17 -4.36 -8.69 20.08
CA GLU A 17 -5.44 -9.27 20.88
C GLU A 17 -6.11 -10.47 20.21
N ARG A 18 -6.33 -10.42 18.89
CA ARG A 18 -6.85 -11.58 18.14
C ARG A 18 -5.91 -12.78 18.19
N ASN A 19 -4.60 -12.54 18.11
CA ASN A 19 -3.60 -13.60 18.26
C ASN A 19 -3.58 -14.17 19.68
N ARG A 20 -3.80 -13.36 20.71
CA ARG A 20 -3.92 -13.82 22.11
C ARG A 20 -5.19 -14.62 22.37
N LEU A 21 -6.29 -14.29 21.69
CA LEU A 21 -7.56 -14.98 21.87
C LEU A 21 -7.45 -16.49 21.58
N HIS A 22 -6.71 -16.86 20.53
CA HIS A 22 -6.63 -18.25 20.06
C HIS A 22 -6.10 -19.25 21.11
N PRO A 23 -4.92 -19.02 21.75
CA PRO A 23 -4.41 -19.89 22.82
C PRO A 23 -4.97 -19.56 24.22
N SER A 24 -5.93 -18.63 24.37
CA SER A 24 -6.32 -18.12 25.69
C SER A 24 -7.17 -19.09 26.53
N HIS A 25 -6.91 -19.08 27.84
CA HIS A 25 -7.73 -19.76 28.84
C HIS A 25 -9.16 -19.18 28.86
N PRO A 26 -10.21 -20.01 29.05
CA PRO A 26 -11.61 -19.55 29.00
C PRO A 26 -11.94 -18.34 29.88
N GLN A 27 -11.32 -18.23 31.06
CA GLN A 27 -11.53 -17.11 31.98
C GLN A 27 -11.08 -15.76 31.39
N SER A 28 -10.02 -15.74 30.57
CA SER A 28 -9.47 -14.52 29.99
C SER A 28 -10.17 -14.08 28.70
N ARG A 29 -10.90 -14.99 28.04
CA ARG A 29 -11.56 -14.73 26.74
C ARG A 29 -12.52 -13.54 26.78
N LYS A 30 -13.29 -13.40 27.87
CA LYS A 30 -14.24 -12.28 28.03
C LYS A 30 -13.51 -10.93 28.01
N SER A 31 -12.40 -10.82 28.75
CA SER A 31 -11.58 -9.61 28.78
C SER A 31 -10.97 -9.30 27.40
N ILE A 32 -10.38 -10.30 26.73
CA ILE A 32 -9.79 -10.12 25.40
C ILE A 32 -10.84 -9.63 24.39
N ASN A 33 -12.04 -10.23 24.39
CA ASN A 33 -13.13 -9.83 23.50
C ASN A 33 -13.62 -8.39 23.76
N ILE A 34 -13.65 -7.94 25.02
CA ILE A 34 -13.98 -6.54 25.36
C ILE A 34 -12.97 -5.59 24.71
N ILE A 35 -11.67 -5.89 24.81
CA ILE A 35 -10.62 -5.05 24.22
C ILE A 35 -10.67 -5.10 22.69
N ILE A 36 -10.86 -6.27 22.08
CA ILE A 36 -11.07 -6.40 20.63
C ILE A 36 -12.23 -5.49 20.19
N LYS A 37 -13.36 -5.53 20.90
CA LYS A 37 -14.52 -4.72 20.54
C LYS A 37 -14.26 -3.23 20.67
N ALA A 38 -13.59 -2.80 21.74
CA ALA A 38 -13.21 -1.40 21.94
C ALA A 38 -12.26 -0.91 20.82
N LEU A 39 -11.28 -1.73 20.43
CA LEU A 39 -10.35 -1.42 19.34
C LEU A 39 -11.06 -1.36 17.99
N GLU A 40 -12.04 -2.22 17.72
CA GLU A 40 -12.83 -2.19 16.49
C GLU A 40 -13.68 -0.91 16.38
N VAL A 41 -14.34 -0.51 17.49
CA VAL A 41 -15.13 0.73 17.54
C VAL A 41 -14.23 1.95 17.32
N GLU A 42 -13.10 2.01 18.00
CA GLU A 42 -12.16 3.13 17.85
C GLU A 42 -11.55 3.17 16.44
N LEU A 43 -11.26 2.02 15.84
CA LEU A 43 -10.77 1.94 14.46
C LEU A 43 -11.81 2.47 13.46
N ALA A 44 -13.09 2.12 13.64
CA ALA A 44 -14.16 2.62 12.79
C ALA A 44 -14.35 4.15 12.91
N ARG A 45 -14.21 4.69 14.12
CA ARG A 45 -14.22 6.14 14.37
C ARG A 45 -13.09 6.84 13.63
N ILE A 46 -11.86 6.36 13.78
CA ILE A 46 -10.69 6.90 13.09
C ILE A 46 -10.83 6.79 11.57
N ASP A 47 -11.36 5.69 11.05
CA ASP A 47 -11.60 5.52 9.62
C ASP A 47 -12.61 6.56 9.09
N THR A 48 -13.63 6.89 9.88
CA THR A 48 -14.62 7.93 9.56
C THR A 48 -13.97 9.31 9.56
N ASP A 49 -13.22 9.66 10.61
CA ASP A 49 -12.52 10.94 10.74
C ASP A 49 -11.52 11.16 9.60
N MET A 50 -10.77 10.11 9.25
CA MET A 50 -9.82 10.13 8.13
C MET A 50 -10.53 10.36 6.79
N ASN A 51 -11.63 9.66 6.54
CA ASN A 51 -12.39 9.83 5.30
C ASN A 51 -13.00 11.24 5.23
N GLY A 52 -13.56 11.76 6.32
CA GLY A 52 -14.07 13.12 6.40
C GLY A 52 -12.98 14.15 6.06
N HIS A 53 -11.79 14.00 6.65
CA HIS A 53 -10.67 14.90 6.37
C HIS A 53 -10.21 14.87 4.90
N ILE A 54 -10.18 13.68 4.28
CA ILE A 54 -9.84 13.54 2.85
C ILE A 54 -10.89 14.20 1.97
N GLN A 55 -12.18 14.01 2.27
CA GLN A 55 -13.27 14.62 1.49
C GLN A 55 -13.30 16.15 1.62
N SER A 56 -12.91 16.70 2.76
CA SER A 56 -12.89 18.16 2.95
C SER A 56 -11.69 18.86 2.30
N HIS A 57 -10.50 18.23 2.30
CA HIS A 57 -9.26 18.92 1.90
C HIS A 57 -8.57 18.36 0.66
N PHE A 58 -8.85 17.10 0.29
CA PHE A 58 -8.11 16.38 -0.74
C PHE A 58 -9.02 15.66 -1.73
N LYS A 59 -10.28 16.11 -1.88
CA LYS A 59 -11.32 15.44 -2.68
C LYS A 59 -10.85 15.13 -4.10
N GLU A 60 -10.39 16.13 -4.84
CA GLU A 60 -9.98 15.96 -6.25
C GLU A 60 -8.79 15.00 -6.38
N LEU A 61 -7.80 15.10 -5.49
CA LEU A 61 -6.66 14.18 -5.47
C LEU A 61 -7.11 12.76 -5.13
N ALA A 62 -8.02 12.60 -4.19
CA ALA A 62 -8.55 11.30 -3.80
C ALA A 62 -9.38 10.65 -4.91
N GLU A 63 -10.22 11.41 -5.60
CA GLU A 63 -11.00 10.95 -6.76
C GLU A 63 -10.08 10.53 -7.93
N ARG A 64 -9.03 11.31 -8.19
CA ARG A 64 -8.04 10.93 -9.19
C ARG A 64 -7.32 9.64 -8.83
N LEU A 65 -6.85 9.50 -7.59
CA LEU A 65 -6.16 8.30 -7.13
C LEU A 65 -7.09 7.08 -7.04
N SER A 66 -8.39 7.26 -6.80
CA SER A 66 -9.37 6.16 -6.72
C SER A 66 -9.80 5.64 -8.09
N SER A 67 -9.58 6.40 -9.17
CA SER A 67 -9.92 5.99 -10.54
C SER A 67 -9.21 4.70 -11.00
N ILE A 68 -8.05 4.37 -10.42
CA ILE A 68 -7.34 3.13 -10.70
C ILE A 68 -7.82 1.98 -9.81
N LYS A 69 -8.32 0.90 -10.45
CA LYS A 69 -8.75 -0.30 -9.73
C LYS A 69 -7.63 -0.89 -8.87
N GLY A 70 -7.93 -1.10 -7.59
CA GLY A 70 -7.01 -1.62 -6.58
C GLY A 70 -6.54 -0.58 -5.56
N VAL A 71 -6.70 0.72 -5.84
CA VAL A 71 -6.36 1.79 -4.89
C VAL A 71 -7.61 2.21 -4.12
N GLY A 72 -7.68 1.80 -2.86
CA GLY A 72 -8.79 2.13 -1.96
C GLY A 72 -8.49 3.32 -1.03
N ALA A 73 -9.51 3.79 -0.32
CA ALA A 73 -9.45 4.94 0.60
C ALA A 73 -8.25 4.89 1.55
N MET A 74 -7.93 3.71 2.12
CA MET A 74 -6.80 3.60 3.03
C MET A 74 -5.43 3.76 2.37
N THR A 75 -5.30 3.33 1.11
CA THR A 75 -4.06 3.52 0.36
C THR A 75 -3.91 4.98 -0.02
N ILE A 76 -5.01 5.62 -0.45
CA ILE A 76 -5.07 7.05 -0.74
C ILE A 76 -4.69 7.86 0.50
N ALA A 77 -5.29 7.57 1.65
CA ALA A 77 -4.98 8.21 2.91
C ALA A 77 -3.49 8.10 3.27
N ALA A 78 -2.90 6.91 3.14
CA ALA A 78 -1.49 6.69 3.41
C ALA A 78 -0.58 7.46 2.43
N LEU A 79 -0.93 7.47 1.14
CA LEU A 79 -0.17 8.21 0.12
C LEU A 79 -0.24 9.73 0.35
N LEU A 80 -1.43 10.29 0.53
CA LEU A 80 -1.62 11.73 0.74
C LEU A 80 -1.00 12.18 2.06
N ALA A 81 -1.11 11.38 3.12
CA ALA A 81 -0.57 11.75 4.42
C ALA A 81 0.95 11.63 4.48
N GLU A 82 1.53 10.56 3.93
CA GLU A 82 2.95 10.23 4.13
C GLU A 82 3.79 10.41 2.87
N VAL A 83 3.23 10.84 1.75
CA VAL A 83 3.97 11.08 0.50
C VAL A 83 3.56 12.43 -0.12
N PRO A 84 3.90 13.56 0.53
CA PRO A 84 3.64 14.89 -0.03
C PRO A 84 4.36 15.15 -1.36
N GLU A 85 5.41 14.38 -1.67
CA GLU A 85 6.20 14.49 -2.89
C GLU A 85 5.60 13.69 -4.08
N LEU A 86 4.42 13.09 -3.89
CA LEU A 86 3.74 12.32 -4.93
C LEU A 86 3.32 13.26 -6.06
N GLY A 87 3.83 13.02 -7.27
CA GLY A 87 3.61 13.89 -8.43
C GLY A 87 4.80 14.79 -8.78
N SER A 88 5.70 15.08 -7.83
CA SER A 88 6.87 15.92 -8.09
C SER A 88 8.14 15.11 -8.38
N LEU A 89 8.29 13.95 -7.74
CA LEU A 89 9.50 13.14 -7.86
C LEU A 89 9.56 12.30 -9.14
N SER A 90 10.79 11.96 -9.54
CA SER A 90 11.01 10.99 -10.61
C SER A 90 10.58 9.58 -10.20
N ARG A 91 10.26 8.73 -11.19
CA ARG A 91 9.91 7.31 -10.97
C ARG A 91 10.93 6.54 -10.13
N ARG A 92 12.22 6.90 -10.20
CA ARG A 92 13.30 6.25 -9.43
C ARG A 92 13.33 6.79 -8.00
N ALA A 93 13.27 8.11 -7.83
CA ALA A 93 13.30 8.77 -6.53
C ALA A 93 12.11 8.36 -5.66
N ILE A 94 10.88 8.40 -6.19
CA ILE A 94 9.67 8.01 -5.44
C ILE A 94 9.71 6.53 -5.03
N SER A 95 10.22 5.65 -5.90
CA SER A 95 10.36 4.22 -5.61
C SER A 95 11.37 3.96 -4.48
N ALA A 96 12.45 4.73 -4.43
CA ALA A 96 13.46 4.64 -3.38
C ALA A 96 12.93 5.19 -2.06
N LEU A 97 12.27 6.35 -2.08
CA LEU A 97 11.66 7.00 -0.91
C LEU A 97 10.65 6.10 -0.20
N VAL A 98 9.78 5.43 -0.97
CA VAL A 98 8.78 4.50 -0.43
C VAL A 98 9.39 3.15 -0.05
N GLY A 99 10.60 2.82 -0.53
CA GLY A 99 11.29 1.56 -0.23
C GLY A 99 10.79 0.38 -1.06
N VAL A 100 10.41 0.61 -2.32
CA VAL A 100 10.00 -0.42 -3.29
C VAL A 100 10.99 -0.62 -4.44
N ALA A 101 12.08 0.15 -4.46
CA ALA A 101 13.22 -0.07 -5.35
C ALA A 101 14.09 -1.23 -4.80
N PRO A 102 14.46 -2.24 -5.62
CA PRO A 102 15.43 -3.25 -5.22
C PRO A 102 16.82 -2.62 -5.02
N ILE A 103 17.45 -2.89 -3.87
CA ILE A 103 18.77 -2.38 -3.51
C ILE A 103 19.78 -3.53 -3.56
N ASN A 104 21.01 -3.23 -3.98
CA ASN A 104 22.15 -4.16 -3.96
C ASN A 104 22.61 -4.43 -2.52
N ARG A 105 23.11 -5.65 -2.29
CA ARG A 105 23.72 -6.06 -1.03
C ARG A 105 25.05 -6.72 -1.35
N ASP A 106 25.98 -5.90 -1.83
CA ASP A 106 27.25 -6.37 -2.37
C ASP A 106 28.41 -5.89 -1.47
N SER A 107 29.44 -6.72 -1.32
CA SER A 107 30.66 -6.38 -0.58
C SER A 107 31.87 -7.04 -1.23
N GLY A 108 32.86 -6.26 -1.69
CA GLY A 108 34.00 -6.78 -2.44
C GLY A 108 33.54 -7.62 -3.65
N THR A 109 33.86 -8.91 -3.63
CA THR A 109 33.46 -9.90 -4.65
C THR A 109 32.07 -10.49 -4.43
N MET A 110 31.46 -10.32 -3.26
CA MET A 110 30.13 -10.85 -2.94
C MET A 110 29.04 -10.08 -3.71
N ARG A 111 28.20 -10.82 -4.45
CA ARG A 111 26.99 -10.31 -5.10
C ARG A 111 25.75 -10.85 -4.40
N GLY A 112 25.15 -10.06 -3.51
CA GLY A 112 24.01 -10.49 -2.72
C GLY A 112 22.69 -10.47 -3.49
N ARG A 113 21.66 -11.10 -2.92
CA ARG A 113 20.30 -11.02 -3.45
C ARG A 113 19.78 -9.60 -3.30
N ARG A 114 19.21 -9.06 -4.38
CA ARG A 114 18.62 -7.71 -4.38
C ARG A 114 17.29 -7.78 -3.63
N THR A 115 17.12 -6.91 -2.65
CA THR A 115 15.92 -6.85 -1.81
C THR A 115 15.43 -5.43 -1.67
N ILE A 116 14.14 -5.28 -1.40
CA ILE A 116 13.58 -3.99 -0.98
C ILE A 116 13.83 -3.81 0.52
N PHE A 117 14.28 -2.63 0.94
CA PHE A 117 14.57 -2.31 2.34
C PHE A 117 14.32 -0.82 2.62
N GLY A 118 14.16 -0.47 3.89
CA GLY A 118 13.99 0.91 4.34
C GLY A 118 12.73 1.58 3.80
N GLY A 119 12.83 2.90 3.61
CA GLY A 119 11.77 3.76 3.09
C GLY A 119 10.55 3.88 4.02
N ARG A 120 9.45 4.40 3.48
CA ARG A 120 8.20 4.60 4.21
C ARG A 120 7.40 3.29 4.32
N ALA A 121 7.74 2.48 5.33
CA ALA A 121 7.20 1.13 5.49
C ALA A 121 5.65 1.08 5.60
N GLY A 122 5.04 2.08 6.23
CA GLY A 122 3.58 2.20 6.30
C GLY A 122 2.91 2.37 4.92
N VAL A 123 3.49 3.20 4.06
CA VAL A 123 3.06 3.38 2.67
C VAL A 123 3.28 2.09 1.87
N ARG A 124 4.42 1.44 2.07
CA ARG A 124 4.72 0.16 1.42
C ARG A 124 3.71 -0.93 1.78
N ALA A 125 3.27 -1.01 3.04
CA ALA A 125 2.23 -1.94 3.47
C ALA A 125 0.88 -1.63 2.80
N ALA A 126 0.51 -0.35 2.69
CA ALA A 126 -0.70 0.06 1.98
C ALA A 126 -0.65 -0.29 0.47
N LEU A 127 0.48 0.02 -0.19
CA LEU A 127 0.70 -0.33 -1.59
C LEU A 127 0.71 -1.85 -1.83
N TYR A 128 1.15 -2.65 -0.87
CA TYR A 128 1.09 -4.11 -0.99
C TYR A 128 -0.36 -4.59 -1.08
N MET A 129 -1.24 -4.07 -0.21
CA MET A 129 -2.68 -4.39 -0.26
C MET A 129 -3.31 -3.89 -1.56
N ALA A 130 -2.94 -2.69 -2.03
CA ALA A 130 -3.43 -2.17 -3.29
C ALA A 130 -2.99 -3.01 -4.49
N ALA A 131 -1.72 -3.43 -4.51
CA ALA A 131 -1.17 -4.29 -5.55
C ALA A 131 -1.85 -5.67 -5.57
N LEU A 132 -2.13 -6.27 -4.40
CA LEU A 132 -2.87 -7.54 -4.33
C LEU A 132 -4.23 -7.45 -5.05
N VAL A 133 -4.99 -6.38 -4.81
CA VAL A 133 -6.28 -6.16 -5.46
C VAL A 133 -6.08 -5.85 -6.95
N ALA A 134 -5.12 -4.98 -7.28
CA ALA A 134 -4.83 -4.58 -8.66
C ALA A 134 -4.43 -5.78 -9.55
N THR A 135 -3.66 -6.74 -9.02
CA THR A 135 -3.31 -7.96 -9.78
C THR A 135 -4.51 -8.84 -10.14
N ARG A 136 -5.66 -8.67 -9.46
CA ARG A 136 -6.89 -9.40 -9.73
C ARG A 136 -7.82 -8.66 -10.69
N PHE A 137 -7.97 -7.35 -10.50
CA PHE A 137 -9.05 -6.56 -11.12
C PHE A 137 -8.59 -5.48 -12.10
N ASN A 138 -7.31 -5.08 -12.08
CA ASN A 138 -6.77 -4.12 -13.05
C ASN A 138 -6.05 -4.89 -14.17
N PRO A 139 -6.52 -4.85 -15.42
CA PRO A 139 -5.93 -5.65 -16.51
C PRO A 139 -4.45 -5.33 -16.77
N VAL A 140 -4.05 -4.06 -16.71
CA VAL A 140 -2.65 -3.62 -16.90
C VAL A 140 -1.71 -4.18 -15.83
N ILE A 141 -2.15 -4.23 -14.57
CA ILE A 141 -1.35 -4.78 -13.47
C ILE A 141 -1.40 -6.31 -13.49
N LYS A 142 -2.55 -6.91 -13.80
CA LYS A 142 -2.73 -8.35 -13.94
C LYS A 142 -1.85 -8.95 -15.04
N THR A 143 -1.86 -8.37 -16.23
CA THR A 143 -1.01 -8.80 -17.35
C THR A 143 0.47 -8.72 -17.00
N PHE A 144 0.89 -7.60 -16.41
CA PHE A 144 2.27 -7.42 -15.93
C PHE A 144 2.66 -8.45 -14.86
N TYR A 145 1.77 -8.74 -13.91
CA TYR A 145 1.98 -9.75 -12.88
C TYR A 145 2.13 -11.15 -13.48
N MET A 146 1.20 -11.55 -14.35
CA MET A 146 1.23 -12.86 -15.00
C MET A 146 2.50 -13.04 -15.84
N ARG A 147 2.92 -12.03 -16.59
CA ARG A 147 4.18 -12.05 -17.36
C ARG A 147 5.41 -12.29 -16.47
N LEU A 148 5.43 -11.74 -15.26
CA LEU A 148 6.53 -11.99 -14.32
C LEU A 148 6.49 -13.42 -13.78
N LEU A 149 5.30 -13.96 -13.50
CA LEU A 149 5.14 -15.35 -13.06
C LEU A 149 5.56 -16.34 -14.15
N THR A 150 5.15 -16.12 -15.40
CA THR A 150 5.55 -16.97 -16.53
C THR A 150 7.06 -16.92 -16.77
N ALA A 151 7.70 -15.77 -16.50
CA ALA A 151 9.16 -15.62 -16.49
C ALA A 151 9.84 -16.24 -15.23
N GLY A 152 9.14 -17.06 -14.45
CA GLY A 152 9.69 -17.79 -13.30
C GLY A 152 9.94 -16.96 -12.05
N LYS A 153 9.41 -15.72 -11.96
CA LYS A 153 9.58 -14.91 -10.75
C LYS A 153 8.70 -15.43 -9.61
N ALA A 154 9.25 -15.50 -8.41
CA ALA A 154 8.48 -15.82 -7.20
C ALA A 154 7.33 -14.83 -6.99
N LYS A 155 6.16 -15.32 -6.54
CA LYS A 155 4.93 -14.53 -6.37
C LYS A 155 5.13 -13.22 -5.60
N LYS A 156 5.85 -13.26 -4.47
CA LYS A 156 6.15 -12.05 -3.67
C LYS A 156 7.03 -11.04 -4.43
N VAL A 157 7.98 -11.51 -5.24
CA VAL A 157 8.83 -10.62 -6.06
C VAL A 157 8.01 -9.96 -7.16
N ALA A 158 7.13 -10.72 -7.81
CA ALA A 158 6.22 -10.19 -8.81
C ALA A 158 5.25 -9.15 -8.22
N LEU A 159 4.72 -9.39 -7.01
CA LEU A 159 3.90 -8.41 -6.29
C LEU A 159 4.65 -7.12 -5.98
N VAL A 160 5.91 -7.20 -5.51
CA VAL A 160 6.73 -6.01 -5.26
C VAL A 160 6.96 -5.21 -6.55
N ALA A 161 7.18 -5.89 -7.69
CA ALA A 161 7.27 -5.22 -8.98
C ALA A 161 5.95 -4.53 -9.36
N CYS A 162 4.79 -5.15 -9.08
CA CYS A 162 3.47 -4.54 -9.26
C CYS A 162 3.28 -3.31 -8.36
N MET A 163 3.70 -3.37 -7.10
CA MET A 163 3.67 -2.21 -6.18
C MET A 163 4.45 -1.04 -6.75
N ARG A 164 5.66 -1.30 -7.26
CA ARG A 164 6.49 -0.27 -7.90
C ARG A 164 5.80 0.29 -9.15
N LYS A 165 5.24 -0.56 -10.01
CA LYS A 165 4.50 -0.12 -11.22
C LYS A 165 3.32 0.76 -10.83
N LEU A 166 2.52 0.34 -9.86
CA LEU A 166 1.37 1.07 -9.34
C LEU A 166 1.78 2.45 -8.80
N LEU A 167 2.80 2.51 -7.95
CA LEU A 167 3.33 3.77 -7.41
C LEU A 167 3.78 4.73 -8.52
N THR A 168 4.46 4.21 -9.55
CA THR A 168 4.92 5.06 -10.67
C THR A 168 3.79 5.61 -11.53
N ILE A 169 2.70 4.84 -11.66
CA ILE A 169 1.48 5.28 -12.34
C ILE A 169 0.81 6.40 -11.53
N LEU A 170 0.56 6.18 -10.23
CA LEU A 170 -0.04 7.16 -9.34
C LEU A 170 0.75 8.48 -9.31
N ASN A 171 2.08 8.38 -9.27
CA ASN A 171 2.98 9.53 -9.34
C ASN A 171 2.87 10.27 -10.69
N ALA A 172 2.71 9.54 -11.81
CA ALA A 172 2.54 10.17 -13.12
C ALA A 172 1.16 10.84 -13.27
N MET A 173 0.10 10.21 -12.76
CA MET A 173 -1.27 10.75 -12.74
C MET A 173 -1.34 12.09 -12.02
N LEU A 174 -0.75 12.19 -10.82
CA LEU A 174 -0.73 13.46 -10.08
C LEU A 174 0.13 14.52 -10.78
N ARG A 175 1.27 14.13 -11.36
CA ARG A 175 2.15 15.05 -12.09
C ARG A 175 1.48 15.66 -13.32
N LYS A 176 0.70 14.87 -14.06
CA LYS A 176 -0.02 15.30 -15.26
C LYS A 176 -1.38 15.92 -14.97
N ASN A 177 -1.84 15.84 -13.72
CA ASN A 177 -3.20 16.21 -13.34
C ASN A 177 -4.28 15.39 -14.07
N GLU A 178 -3.97 14.15 -14.46
CA GLU A 178 -4.81 13.27 -15.27
C GLU A 178 -5.31 12.05 -14.48
N GLY A 179 -6.54 11.60 -14.77
CA GLY A 179 -7.11 10.36 -14.25
C GLY A 179 -6.44 9.11 -14.81
N TRP A 180 -6.85 7.94 -14.31
CA TRP A 180 -6.41 6.67 -14.87
C TRP A 180 -6.92 6.52 -16.31
N ASP A 181 -6.00 6.28 -17.23
CA ASP A 181 -6.30 5.88 -18.60
C ASP A 181 -5.52 4.60 -18.93
N GLU A 182 -6.26 3.57 -19.32
CA GLU A 182 -5.72 2.26 -19.69
C GLU A 182 -4.99 2.29 -21.04
N SER A 183 -5.34 3.23 -21.93
CA SER A 183 -4.78 3.36 -23.28
C SER A 183 -3.25 3.54 -23.28
N TYR A 184 -2.71 4.24 -22.28
CA TYR A 184 -1.28 4.48 -22.08
C TYR A 184 -0.46 3.23 -21.75
N HIS A 185 -1.12 2.08 -21.57
CA HIS A 185 -0.51 0.85 -21.09
C HIS A 185 -0.69 -0.33 -22.03
N ASN A 186 -1.26 -0.08 -23.21
CA ASN A 186 -1.28 -1.04 -24.29
C ASN A 186 0.16 -1.34 -24.71
N VAL A 187 0.58 -2.58 -24.48
CA VAL A 187 1.76 -3.13 -25.11
C VAL A 187 1.29 -3.57 -26.48
N ALA A 188 1.79 -2.96 -27.55
CA ALA A 188 1.63 -3.53 -28.89
C ALA A 188 2.07 -5.00 -28.80
N LEU A 189 1.14 -5.90 -29.09
CA LEU A 189 1.38 -7.35 -29.09
C LEU A 189 2.48 -7.69 -30.08
#